data_AF-A0A6N8AEA2-F1
#
_entry.id   AF-A0A6N8AEA2-F1
#
_cell.length_a   1.000
_cell.length_b   1.000
_cell.length_c   1.000
_cell.angle_alpha   90.00
_cell.angle_beta   90.00
_cell.angle_gamma   90.00
#
_symmetry.space_group_name_H-M   'P 1'
#
loop_
_entity.id
_entity.type
_entity.pdbx_description
1 polymer ?
#
loop_
_entity_poly.entity_id
_entity_poly.type
_entity_poly.pdbx_seq_one_letter_code
_entity_poly.pdbx_strand_id
1 'polypeptide(L)'
;MQQFHQYIGGTFSDGSGQFESLDPATGAVWARMPDASAADVNQAVEAADQAFFSPEWAGMTATARGKLLHRLADLIAQNAPRLAELETRDTGKIIRETSAQIAYVAEYYRYYAGLADKIEGAHLPIDKPDMEVWLRREPIGVVAAIVPWNSQLFLSAVKIGPALAAGCTVVLKASEEGPAPMLEFARIFDQAGFPKGVLNIITGGPVAGATLTSHPKVAHVAFTGGPETARHIVRNSAENLASTSLELGGKSPFIVFDDADIESAVNAQVSGIFAATGQSCVAGSRLVVQASIKDAFLARLKEKAEAVIIGAPDDMATEVGPLCTKRQRDVAVGLIERSIAQGAKLVTGGKPIDRDGFFFPPTILDCSDVPDADSLTNEFFGPVLSVTSFETEAEAIAIANNTKFGLASGLFTQNLTRAHRMIRAIRAGIVWVNTYRAVSPIAPFGGHGLSGHGREGGLQAALDYTKIKSVWLRTSDDPIPDPFVMR
;
A
#
# COMPACT_ATOMS: atom_id res chain seq x y z
N MET A 1 -25.86 15.98 -1.81
CA MET A 1 -25.19 14.73 -2.24
C MET A 1 -24.28 15.07 -3.40
N GLN A 2 -22.98 14.79 -3.30
CA GLN A 2 -21.98 15.11 -4.33
C GLN A 2 -21.98 14.00 -5.41
N GLN A 3 -21.62 14.32 -6.65
CA GLN A 3 -21.52 13.36 -7.75
C GLN A 3 -20.10 13.35 -8.32
N PHE A 4 -19.54 12.16 -8.49
CA PHE A 4 -18.22 11.93 -9.08
C PHE A 4 -18.33 11.16 -10.40
N HIS A 5 -17.27 11.26 -11.21
CA HIS A 5 -17.21 10.72 -12.56
C HIS A 5 -15.94 9.88 -12.70
N GLN A 6 -16.02 8.78 -13.45
CA GLN A 6 -14.84 8.01 -13.84
C GLN A 6 -14.06 8.79 -14.92
N TYR A 7 -12.79 8.46 -15.09
CA TYR A 7 -11.90 9.11 -16.05
C TYR A 7 -11.33 8.10 -17.02
N ILE A 8 -11.77 8.13 -18.27
CA ILE A 8 -11.39 7.18 -19.31
C ILE A 8 -11.01 7.95 -20.58
N GLY A 9 -9.82 7.67 -21.12
CA GLY A 9 -9.38 8.24 -22.40
C GLY A 9 -9.30 9.78 -22.42
N GLY A 10 -9.05 10.42 -21.27
CA GLY A 10 -9.08 11.88 -21.17
C GLY A 10 -10.47 12.50 -21.09
N THR A 11 -11.48 11.74 -20.68
CA THR A 11 -12.86 12.21 -20.55
C THR A 11 -13.47 11.78 -19.22
N PHE A 12 -14.31 12.65 -18.65
CA PHE A 12 -15.07 12.36 -17.43
C PHE A 12 -16.49 11.89 -17.80
N SER A 13 -16.96 10.79 -17.22
CA SER A 13 -18.33 10.28 -17.44
C SER A 13 -18.93 9.65 -16.18
N ASP A 14 -20.25 9.52 -16.15
CA ASP A 14 -20.98 8.92 -15.02
C ASP A 14 -20.76 7.41 -14.85
N GLY A 15 -20.12 6.75 -15.83
CA GLY A 15 -20.08 5.29 -15.92
C GLY A 15 -21.40 4.69 -16.40
N SER A 16 -21.40 3.38 -16.61
CA SER A 16 -22.62 2.64 -16.97
C SER A 16 -23.55 2.36 -15.79
N GLY A 17 -23.01 2.35 -14.56
CA GLY A 17 -23.77 2.23 -13.31
C GLY A 17 -23.33 3.26 -12.28
N GLN A 18 -24.01 3.29 -11.13
CA GLN A 18 -23.66 4.15 -10.00
C GLN A 18 -23.91 3.44 -8.68
N PHE A 19 -23.15 3.80 -7.65
CA PHE A 19 -23.38 3.38 -6.26
C PHE A 19 -23.27 4.57 -5.29
N GLU A 20 -23.80 4.38 -4.07
CA GLU A 20 -23.78 5.38 -3.01
C GLU A 20 -22.59 5.16 -2.08
N SER A 21 -21.80 6.21 -1.81
CA SER A 21 -20.74 6.18 -0.80
C SER A 21 -21.26 6.69 0.54
N LEU A 22 -20.85 6.01 1.61
CA LEU A 22 -21.24 6.32 2.98
C LEU A 22 -20.15 7.15 3.66
N ASP A 23 -20.56 8.10 4.49
CA ASP A 23 -19.67 8.80 5.41
C ASP A 23 -19.50 7.93 6.66
N PRO A 24 -18.30 7.37 6.94
CA PRO A 24 -18.14 6.42 8.03
C PRO A 24 -18.38 6.99 9.43
N ALA A 25 -18.36 8.32 9.59
CA ALA A 25 -18.61 8.99 10.87
C ALA A 25 -20.11 9.12 11.19
N THR A 26 -20.97 9.03 10.18
CA THR A 26 -22.42 9.17 10.35
C THR A 26 -23.20 7.93 9.89
N GLY A 27 -22.62 7.12 9.01
CA GLY A 27 -23.29 6.02 8.32
C GLY A 27 -24.25 6.48 7.21
N ALA A 28 -24.32 7.79 6.92
CA ALA A 28 -25.22 8.35 5.92
C ALA A 28 -24.58 8.44 4.53
N VAL A 29 -25.41 8.37 3.49
CA VAL A 29 -24.96 8.59 2.10
C VAL A 29 -24.55 10.05 1.91
N TRP A 30 -23.35 10.27 1.38
CA TRP A 30 -22.84 11.63 1.13
C TRP A 30 -22.57 11.92 -0.35
N ALA A 31 -22.27 10.88 -1.14
CA ALA A 31 -21.93 10.99 -2.56
C ALA A 31 -22.42 9.82 -3.41
N ARG A 32 -22.53 10.06 -4.72
CA ARG A 32 -22.73 9.06 -5.76
C ARG A 32 -21.45 8.89 -6.58
N MET A 33 -21.07 7.64 -6.77
CA MET A 33 -19.85 7.21 -7.45
C MET A 33 -20.19 6.40 -8.71
N PRO A 34 -19.34 6.41 -9.75
CA PRO A 34 -19.52 5.55 -10.92
C PRO A 34 -19.34 4.08 -10.53
N ASP A 35 -20.07 3.16 -11.16
CA ASP A 35 -19.85 1.72 -11.08
C ASP A 35 -19.49 1.20 -12.48
N ALA A 36 -18.20 0.97 -12.72
CA ALA A 36 -17.71 0.55 -14.03
C ALA A 36 -18.17 -0.88 -14.34
N SER A 37 -18.83 -1.05 -15.47
CA SER A 37 -19.12 -2.35 -16.06
C SER A 37 -17.88 -2.96 -16.70
N ALA A 38 -17.98 -4.23 -17.12
CA ALA A 38 -16.97 -4.84 -17.97
C ALA A 38 -16.71 -4.03 -19.27
N ALA A 39 -17.72 -3.34 -19.81
CA ALA A 39 -17.56 -2.53 -21.01
C ALA A 39 -16.75 -1.25 -20.73
N ASP A 40 -16.98 -0.58 -19.60
CA ASP A 40 -16.17 0.57 -19.16
C ASP A 40 -14.72 0.16 -18.93
N VAL A 41 -14.49 -1.00 -18.29
CA VAL A 41 -13.15 -1.55 -18.08
C VAL A 41 -12.45 -1.81 -19.41
N ASN A 42 -13.12 -2.45 -20.37
CA ASN A 42 -12.56 -2.69 -21.69
C ASN A 42 -12.21 -1.36 -22.40
N GLN A 43 -13.09 -0.35 -22.30
CA GLN A 43 -12.81 0.98 -22.86
C GLN A 43 -11.58 1.63 -22.22
N ALA A 44 -11.42 1.52 -20.90
CA ALA A 44 -10.26 2.04 -20.18
C ALA A 44 -8.96 1.33 -20.58
N VAL A 45 -8.98 0.00 -20.70
CA VAL A 45 -7.81 -0.77 -21.12
C VAL A 45 -7.45 -0.51 -22.58
N GLU A 46 -8.44 -0.40 -23.46
CA GLU A 46 -8.21 -0.04 -24.86
C GLU A 46 -7.63 1.37 -25.02
N ALA A 47 -8.12 2.35 -24.25
CA ALA A 47 -7.54 3.68 -24.22
C ALA A 47 -6.08 3.67 -23.72
N ALA A 48 -5.78 2.87 -22.69
CA ALA A 48 -4.42 2.71 -22.18
C ALA A 48 -3.48 2.04 -23.18
N ASP A 49 -3.94 1.02 -23.90
CA ASP A 49 -3.17 0.30 -24.92
C ASP A 49 -2.88 1.21 -26.13
N GLN A 50 -3.89 1.94 -26.63
CA GLN A 50 -3.71 2.90 -27.71
C GLN A 50 -2.73 4.02 -27.32
N ALA A 51 -2.85 4.55 -26.09
CA ALA A 51 -1.93 5.56 -25.58
C ALA A 51 -0.49 5.01 -25.48
N PHE A 52 -0.32 3.75 -25.05
CA PHE A 52 0.98 3.11 -24.89
C PHE A 52 1.79 3.08 -26.19
N PHE A 53 1.13 2.84 -27.34
CA PHE A 53 1.77 2.83 -28.66
C PHE A 53 1.69 4.17 -29.41
N SER A 54 1.03 5.18 -28.84
CA SER A 54 0.90 6.49 -29.49
C SER A 54 2.26 7.19 -29.62
N PRO A 55 2.53 7.92 -30.72
CA PRO A 55 3.78 8.69 -30.86
C PRO A 55 3.99 9.72 -29.74
N GLU A 56 2.92 10.28 -29.19
CA GLU A 56 2.96 11.26 -28.11
C GLU A 56 3.50 10.70 -26.79
N TRP A 57 3.31 9.40 -26.53
CA TRP A 57 3.79 8.74 -25.31
C TRP A 57 4.98 7.81 -25.57
N ALA A 58 4.88 6.91 -26.55
CA ALA A 58 5.95 5.97 -26.91
C ALA A 58 7.22 6.69 -27.39
N GLY A 59 7.05 7.81 -28.10
CA GLY A 59 8.15 8.67 -28.56
C GLY A 59 8.65 9.67 -27.52
N MET A 60 7.98 9.77 -26.37
CA MET A 60 8.34 10.73 -25.32
C MET A 60 9.62 10.30 -24.62
N THR A 61 10.60 11.21 -24.55
CA THR A 61 11.84 10.97 -23.80
C THR A 61 11.56 10.77 -22.31
N ALA A 62 12.42 10.00 -21.64
CA ALA A 62 12.31 9.76 -20.21
C ALA A 62 12.31 11.06 -19.39
N THR A 63 13.15 12.03 -19.75
CA THR A 63 13.20 13.36 -19.11
C THR A 63 11.89 14.14 -19.32
N ALA A 64 11.24 14.03 -20.47
CA ALA A 64 9.94 14.67 -20.71
C ALA A 64 8.81 14.04 -19.87
N ARG A 65 8.81 12.71 -19.70
CA ARG A 65 7.91 12.03 -18.74
C ARG A 65 8.15 12.52 -17.31
N GLY A 66 9.42 12.67 -16.92
CA GLY A 66 9.80 13.24 -15.63
C GLY A 66 9.23 14.65 -15.42
N LYS A 67 9.28 15.52 -16.43
CA LYS A 67 8.70 16.88 -16.35
C LYS A 67 7.18 16.86 -16.13
N LEU A 68 6.44 15.94 -16.76
CA LEU A 68 5.00 15.78 -16.52
C LEU A 68 4.70 15.31 -15.09
N LEU A 69 5.47 14.35 -14.58
CA LEU A 69 5.36 13.89 -13.19
C LEU A 69 5.68 15.01 -12.19
N HIS A 70 6.68 15.86 -12.49
CA HIS A 70 7.01 17.02 -11.65
C HIS A 70 5.84 18.01 -11.62
N ARG A 71 5.27 18.34 -12.78
CA ARG A 71 4.09 19.22 -12.86
C ARG A 71 2.90 18.64 -12.09
N LEU A 72 2.67 17.33 -12.22
CA LEU A 72 1.63 16.64 -11.46
C LEU A 72 1.86 16.77 -9.95
N ALA A 73 3.10 16.59 -9.49
CA ALA A 73 3.44 16.75 -8.07
C ALA A 73 3.13 18.16 -7.55
N ASP A 74 3.42 19.20 -8.35
CA ASP A 74 3.11 20.58 -7.98
C ASP A 74 1.59 20.83 -7.90
N LEU A 75 0.82 20.28 -8.83
CA LEU A 75 -0.64 20.37 -8.80
C LEU A 75 -1.25 19.59 -7.63
N ILE A 76 -0.70 18.42 -7.28
CA ILE A 76 -1.12 17.67 -6.09
C ILE A 76 -0.84 18.49 -4.83
N ALA A 77 0.35 19.06 -4.69
CA ALA A 77 0.70 19.88 -3.54
C ALA A 77 -0.24 21.09 -3.38
N GLN A 78 -0.62 21.74 -4.50
CA GLN A 78 -1.57 22.85 -4.52
C GLN A 78 -2.99 22.43 -4.10
N ASN A 79 -3.40 21.21 -4.44
CA ASN A 79 -4.74 20.68 -4.15
C ASN A 79 -4.80 19.77 -2.92
N ALA A 80 -3.69 19.63 -2.18
CA ALA A 80 -3.59 18.73 -1.03
C ALA A 80 -4.68 18.96 0.04
N PRO A 81 -5.06 20.21 0.41
CA PRO A 81 -6.15 20.42 1.36
C PRO A 81 -7.48 19.82 0.89
N ARG A 82 -7.84 20.03 -0.38
CA ARG A 82 -9.09 19.50 -0.95
C ARG A 82 -9.09 17.98 -1.00
N LEU A 83 -7.97 17.39 -1.40
CA LEU A 83 -7.80 15.93 -1.41
C LEU A 83 -7.90 15.35 0.00
N ALA A 84 -7.36 16.05 1.01
CA ALA A 84 -7.44 15.65 2.41
C ALA A 84 -8.84 15.69 2.99
N GLU A 85 -9.63 16.73 2.69
CA GLU A 85 -11.04 16.79 3.05
C GLU A 85 -11.82 15.60 2.47
N LEU A 86 -11.58 15.26 1.19
CA LEU A 86 -12.27 14.15 0.52
C LEU A 86 -11.88 12.80 1.11
N GLU A 87 -10.58 12.54 1.31
CA GLU A 87 -10.13 11.28 1.91
C GLU A 87 -10.63 11.15 3.36
N THR A 88 -10.64 12.24 4.12
CA THR A 88 -11.16 12.29 5.50
C THR A 88 -12.64 11.90 5.54
N ARG A 89 -13.46 12.52 4.70
CA ARG A 89 -14.90 12.29 4.66
C ARG A 89 -15.28 10.90 4.16
N ASP A 90 -14.60 10.42 3.12
CA ASP A 90 -14.97 9.17 2.45
C ASP A 90 -14.45 7.94 3.20
N THR A 91 -13.37 8.06 3.97
CA THR A 91 -12.74 6.93 4.67
C THR A 91 -12.85 6.97 6.19
N GLY A 92 -13.24 8.12 6.76
CA GLY A 92 -13.26 8.35 8.20
C GLY A 92 -11.88 8.58 8.83
N LYS A 93 -10.80 8.57 8.03
CA LYS A 93 -9.47 8.90 8.51
C LYS A 93 -9.42 10.37 8.95
N ILE A 94 -8.73 10.66 10.04
CA ILE A 94 -8.75 11.99 10.65
C ILE A 94 -7.98 13.01 9.81
N ILE A 95 -8.50 14.25 9.75
CA ILE A 95 -7.93 15.36 8.98
C ILE A 95 -6.51 15.70 9.45
N ARG A 96 -6.24 15.50 10.75
CA ARG A 96 -4.92 15.65 11.37
C ARG A 96 -3.86 14.76 10.70
N GLU A 97 -4.24 13.58 10.20
CA GLU A 97 -3.35 12.67 9.49
C GLU A 97 -3.38 12.87 7.98
N THR A 98 -4.57 12.96 7.37
CA THR A 98 -4.72 13.07 5.91
C THR A 98 -4.06 14.34 5.39
N SER A 99 -4.13 15.46 6.10
CA SER A 99 -3.49 16.72 5.70
C SER A 99 -1.99 16.56 5.49
N ALA A 100 -1.29 15.96 6.47
CA ALA A 100 0.15 15.74 6.39
C ALA A 100 0.50 14.63 5.37
N GLN A 101 -0.26 13.54 5.36
CA GLN A 101 -0.01 12.42 4.45
C GLN A 101 -0.15 12.83 2.99
N ILE A 102 -1.21 13.54 2.64
CA ILE A 102 -1.51 13.93 1.25
C ILE A 102 -0.58 15.03 0.78
N ALA A 103 -0.17 15.96 1.65
CA ALA A 103 0.90 16.88 1.33
C ALA A 103 2.19 16.12 0.97
N TYR A 104 2.50 15.04 1.69
CA TYR A 104 3.66 14.20 1.42
C TYR A 104 3.54 13.32 0.17
N VAL A 105 2.32 13.04 -0.33
CA VAL A 105 2.10 12.28 -1.57
C VAL A 105 2.77 12.97 -2.78
N ALA A 106 2.84 14.30 -2.81
CA ALA A 106 3.54 15.03 -3.85
C ALA A 106 5.04 14.63 -3.93
N GLU A 107 5.68 14.32 -2.80
CA GLU A 107 7.09 13.89 -2.77
C GLU A 107 7.32 12.54 -3.47
N TYR A 108 6.33 11.65 -3.47
CA TYR A 108 6.40 10.40 -4.23
C TYR A 108 6.46 10.68 -5.73
N TYR A 109 5.59 11.56 -6.24
CA TYR A 109 5.62 11.94 -7.65
C TYR A 109 6.89 12.73 -8.01
N ARG A 110 7.41 13.59 -7.13
CA ARG A 110 8.70 14.27 -7.32
C ARG A 110 9.87 13.30 -7.41
N TYR A 111 9.90 12.31 -6.52
CA TYR A 111 10.93 11.28 -6.55
C TYR A 111 10.92 10.51 -7.89
N TYR A 112 9.76 10.03 -8.33
CA TYR A 112 9.66 9.32 -9.60
C TYR A 112 9.86 10.21 -10.82
N ALA A 113 9.55 11.51 -10.73
CA ALA A 113 9.91 12.50 -11.74
C ALA A 113 11.44 12.57 -11.94
N GLY A 114 12.20 12.65 -10.85
CA GLY A 114 13.67 12.63 -10.88
C GLY A 114 14.27 11.28 -11.26
N LEU A 115 13.54 10.18 -11.03
CA LEU A 115 13.97 8.83 -11.37
C LEU A 115 13.72 8.47 -12.84
N ALA A 116 12.76 9.13 -13.52
CA ALA A 116 12.29 8.72 -14.85
C ALA A 116 13.42 8.54 -15.87
N ASP A 117 14.44 9.40 -15.87
CA ASP A 117 15.62 9.34 -16.74
C ASP A 117 16.88 8.78 -16.06
N LYS A 118 16.69 8.04 -14.96
CA LYS A 118 17.70 7.28 -14.21
C LYS A 118 17.40 5.77 -14.18
N ILE A 119 16.38 5.33 -14.92
CA ILE A 119 16.09 3.91 -15.13
C ILE A 119 17.08 3.39 -16.18
N GLU A 120 18.24 2.96 -15.71
CA GLU A 120 19.37 2.60 -16.56
C GLU A 120 19.38 1.13 -17.01
N GLY A 121 20.01 0.90 -18.16
CA GLY A 121 20.42 -0.41 -18.64
C GLY A 121 21.76 -0.85 -18.05
N ALA A 122 22.44 -1.77 -18.73
CA ALA A 122 23.81 -2.16 -18.37
C ALA A 122 24.56 -2.61 -19.62
N HIS A 123 25.89 -2.42 -19.65
CA HIS A 123 26.75 -3.08 -20.63
C HIS A 123 27.37 -4.32 -19.99
N LEU A 124 27.36 -5.46 -20.69
CA LEU A 124 27.81 -6.74 -20.15
C LEU A 124 29.20 -7.09 -20.71
N PRO A 125 30.20 -7.40 -19.86
CA PRO A 125 31.50 -7.88 -20.29
C PRO A 125 31.42 -9.37 -20.65
N ILE A 126 31.01 -9.68 -21.87
CA ILE A 126 30.80 -11.05 -22.34
C ILE A 126 32.10 -11.70 -22.80
N ASP A 127 32.18 -13.03 -22.68
CA ASP A 127 33.32 -13.87 -23.04
C ASP A 127 33.46 -14.15 -24.56
N LYS A 128 32.81 -13.33 -25.40
CA LYS A 128 32.86 -13.41 -26.86
C LYS A 128 33.57 -12.18 -27.41
N PRO A 129 34.77 -12.32 -27.99
CA PRO A 129 35.60 -11.17 -28.36
C PRO A 129 35.04 -10.34 -29.52
N ASP A 130 34.16 -10.90 -30.34
CA ASP A 130 33.51 -10.23 -31.49
C ASP A 130 32.09 -9.74 -31.18
N MET A 131 31.75 -9.53 -29.90
CA MET A 131 30.40 -9.14 -29.46
C MET A 131 30.40 -7.94 -28.50
N GLU A 132 29.47 -7.03 -28.74
CA GLU A 132 29.00 -6.04 -27.77
C GLU A 132 27.62 -6.44 -27.27
N VAL A 133 27.41 -6.42 -25.95
CA VAL A 133 26.15 -6.83 -25.34
C VAL A 133 25.71 -5.82 -24.31
N TRP A 134 24.47 -5.35 -24.45
CA TRP A 134 23.88 -4.43 -23.48
C TRP A 134 22.43 -4.79 -23.19
N LEU A 135 21.99 -4.35 -22.02
CA LEU A 135 20.64 -4.49 -21.51
C LEU A 135 19.91 -3.16 -21.68
N ARG A 136 18.69 -3.21 -22.21
CA ARG A 136 17.74 -2.10 -22.22
C ARG A 136 16.63 -2.38 -21.21
N ARG A 137 16.12 -1.32 -20.58
CA ARG A 137 14.90 -1.34 -19.77
C ARG A 137 13.77 -0.75 -20.61
N GLU A 138 12.73 -1.53 -20.85
CA GLU A 138 11.57 -1.12 -21.63
C GLU A 138 10.31 -1.19 -20.75
N PRO A 139 9.36 -0.25 -20.86
CA PRO A 139 8.12 -0.30 -20.09
C PRO A 139 7.36 -1.60 -20.36
N ILE A 140 6.75 -2.17 -19.32
CA ILE A 140 6.09 -3.48 -19.41
C ILE A 140 4.80 -3.47 -20.26
N GLY A 141 4.15 -2.31 -20.42
CA GLY A 141 2.89 -2.17 -21.18
C GLY A 141 1.79 -1.51 -20.35
N VAL A 142 0.56 -2.00 -20.52
CA VAL A 142 -0.60 -1.56 -19.72
C VAL A 142 -0.54 -2.20 -18.33
N VAL A 143 -0.65 -1.36 -17.30
CA VAL A 143 -0.68 -1.75 -15.89
C VAL A 143 -2.09 -1.63 -15.33
N ALA A 144 -2.60 -2.72 -14.76
CA ALA A 144 -3.77 -2.67 -13.88
C ALA A 144 -3.32 -2.35 -12.45
N ALA A 145 -3.68 -1.18 -11.94
CA ALA A 145 -3.40 -0.77 -10.56
C ALA A 145 -4.68 -0.88 -9.72
N ILE A 146 -4.66 -1.64 -8.63
CA ILE A 146 -5.83 -1.81 -7.75
C ILE A 146 -5.43 -1.44 -6.33
N VAL A 147 -6.12 -0.44 -5.76
CA VAL A 147 -5.78 0.14 -4.45
C VAL A 147 -6.91 -0.05 -3.43
N PRO A 148 -6.59 -0.27 -2.14
CA PRO A 148 -7.56 -0.42 -1.06
C PRO A 148 -7.96 0.96 -0.50
N TRP A 149 -9.03 0.99 0.29
CA TRP A 149 -9.65 2.20 0.81
C TRP A 149 -8.86 2.93 1.91
N ASN A 150 -7.90 2.30 2.57
CA ASN A 150 -7.32 2.84 3.80
C ASN A 150 -6.30 3.98 3.61
N SER A 151 -5.73 4.12 2.41
CA SER A 151 -4.82 5.23 2.04
C SER A 151 -4.70 5.31 0.51
N GLN A 152 -5.81 5.61 -0.18
CA GLN A 152 -5.88 5.48 -1.64
C GLN A 152 -4.89 6.35 -2.39
N LEU A 153 -4.75 7.63 -2.00
CA LEU A 153 -3.84 8.56 -2.70
C LEU A 153 -2.38 8.13 -2.54
N PHE A 154 -1.99 7.74 -1.33
CA PHE A 154 -0.65 7.24 -1.03
C PHE A 154 -0.34 5.96 -1.81
N LEU A 155 -1.24 4.96 -1.75
CA LEU A 155 -1.05 3.68 -2.42
C LEU A 155 -1.17 3.78 -3.94
N SER A 156 -1.84 4.81 -4.45
CA SER A 156 -1.84 5.12 -5.89
C SER A 156 -0.52 5.76 -6.32
N ALA A 157 0.10 6.60 -5.50
CA ALA A 157 1.36 7.27 -5.84
C ALA A 157 2.52 6.28 -6.05
N VAL A 158 2.55 5.20 -5.26
CA VAL A 158 3.54 4.11 -5.38
C VAL A 158 3.26 3.14 -6.52
N LYS A 159 2.14 3.29 -7.24
CA LYS A 159 1.81 2.54 -8.45
C LYS A 159 1.91 3.41 -9.70
N ILE A 160 1.22 4.54 -9.72
CA ILE A 160 1.19 5.50 -10.83
C ILE A 160 2.57 6.11 -11.05
N GLY A 161 3.21 6.65 -10.01
CA GLY A 161 4.52 7.30 -10.10
C GLY A 161 5.58 6.46 -10.83
N PRO A 162 5.91 5.25 -10.33
CA PRO A 162 6.92 4.40 -10.97
C PRO A 162 6.49 3.87 -12.34
N ALA A 163 5.22 3.53 -12.54
CA ALA A 163 4.72 3.05 -13.83
C ALA A 163 4.86 4.12 -14.93
N LEU A 164 4.44 5.36 -14.65
CA LEU A 164 4.55 6.46 -15.61
C LEU A 164 6.01 6.89 -15.84
N ALA A 165 6.86 6.83 -14.79
CA ALA A 165 8.30 7.09 -14.95
C ALA A 165 8.94 6.07 -15.92
N ALA A 166 8.61 4.79 -15.77
CA ALA A 166 9.04 3.72 -16.67
C ALA A 166 8.50 3.87 -18.11
N GLY A 167 7.37 4.57 -18.29
CA GLY A 167 6.72 4.79 -19.58
C GLY A 167 5.52 3.86 -19.84
N CYS A 168 5.01 3.20 -18.80
CA CYS A 168 3.77 2.41 -18.89
C CYS A 168 2.55 3.32 -19.02
N THR A 169 1.41 2.71 -19.37
CA THR A 169 0.09 3.31 -19.18
C THR A 169 -0.65 2.57 -18.08
N VAL A 170 -1.61 3.23 -17.42
CA VAL A 170 -2.22 2.71 -16.20
C VAL A 170 -3.75 2.76 -16.29
N VAL A 171 -4.39 1.66 -15.92
CA VAL A 171 -5.81 1.62 -15.54
C VAL A 171 -5.88 1.36 -14.05
N LEU A 172 -6.28 2.38 -13.29
CA LEU A 172 -6.41 2.30 -11.84
C LEU A 172 -7.86 2.04 -11.45
N LYS A 173 -8.09 0.99 -10.66
CA LYS A 173 -9.36 0.75 -9.95
C LYS A 173 -9.23 1.24 -8.51
N ALA A 174 -9.97 2.30 -8.18
CA ALA A 174 -10.12 2.77 -6.81
C ALA A 174 -11.07 1.84 -6.02
N SER A 175 -10.90 1.77 -4.70
CA SER A 175 -11.80 0.98 -3.86
C SER A 175 -13.16 1.67 -3.75
N GLU A 176 -14.20 0.87 -3.93
CA GLU A 176 -15.60 1.24 -3.83
C GLU A 176 -16.01 1.72 -2.42
N GLU A 177 -15.22 1.45 -1.39
CA GLU A 177 -15.49 1.86 -0.01
C GLU A 177 -15.09 3.33 0.27
N GLY A 178 -14.33 3.98 -0.64
CA GLY A 178 -13.96 5.39 -0.48
C GLY A 178 -13.21 6.01 -1.66
N PRO A 179 -13.77 6.05 -2.88
CA PRO A 179 -13.06 6.43 -4.11
C PRO A 179 -12.94 7.94 -4.38
N ALA A 180 -13.66 8.79 -3.65
CA ALA A 180 -13.73 10.23 -3.90
C ALA A 180 -12.37 10.93 -4.11
N PRO A 181 -11.35 10.72 -3.26
CA PRO A 181 -10.06 11.39 -3.46
C PRO A 181 -9.38 10.98 -4.78
N MET A 182 -9.56 9.75 -5.24
CA MET A 182 -9.00 9.29 -6.52
C MET A 182 -9.74 9.85 -7.73
N LEU A 183 -11.06 9.99 -7.64
CA LEU A 183 -11.87 10.60 -8.69
C LEU A 183 -11.59 12.11 -8.81
N GLU A 184 -11.30 12.79 -7.69
CA GLU A 184 -10.82 14.17 -7.71
C GLU A 184 -9.38 14.27 -8.23
N PHE A 185 -8.50 13.34 -7.85
CA PHE A 185 -7.14 13.25 -8.40
C PHE A 185 -7.12 13.14 -9.94
N ALA A 186 -8.11 12.48 -10.55
CA ALA A 186 -8.23 12.44 -12.01
C ALA A 186 -8.36 13.84 -12.65
N ARG A 187 -9.06 14.79 -11.99
CA ARG A 187 -9.17 16.19 -12.44
C ARG A 187 -7.81 16.90 -12.41
N ILE A 188 -7.02 16.61 -11.39
CA ILE A 188 -5.67 17.16 -11.20
C ILE A 188 -4.72 16.57 -12.25
N PHE A 189 -4.84 15.26 -12.52
CA PHE A 189 -4.06 14.57 -13.53
C PHE A 189 -4.32 15.11 -14.95
N ASP A 190 -5.60 15.32 -15.31
CA ASP A 190 -5.99 15.90 -16.60
C ASP A 190 -5.35 17.30 -16.80
N GLN A 191 -5.34 18.13 -15.76
CA GLN A 191 -4.69 19.45 -15.76
C GLN A 191 -3.16 19.38 -15.90
N ALA A 192 -2.52 18.26 -15.54
CA ALA A 192 -1.07 18.09 -15.70
C ALA A 192 -0.66 17.93 -17.17
N GLY A 193 -1.59 17.59 -18.07
CA GLY A 193 -1.38 17.57 -19.52
C GLY A 193 -0.67 16.32 -20.02
N PHE A 194 -0.88 15.17 -19.38
CA PHE A 194 -0.47 13.88 -19.95
C PHE A 194 -1.28 13.55 -21.21
N PRO A 195 -0.72 12.78 -22.17
CA PRO A 195 -1.50 12.27 -23.30
C PRO A 195 -2.74 11.49 -22.85
N LYS A 196 -3.82 11.60 -23.63
CA LYS A 196 -5.09 10.94 -23.33
C LYS A 196 -4.91 9.43 -23.25
N GLY A 197 -5.52 8.80 -22.25
CA GLY A 197 -5.45 7.35 -22.02
C GLY A 197 -4.20 6.87 -21.27
N VAL A 198 -3.19 7.71 -21.02
CA VAL A 198 -2.00 7.31 -20.24
C VAL A 198 -2.37 6.90 -18.81
N LEU A 199 -3.36 7.57 -18.21
CA LEU A 199 -4.01 7.14 -16.98
C LEU A 199 -5.52 7.10 -17.20
N ASN A 200 -6.14 6.03 -16.71
CA ASN A 200 -7.58 5.88 -16.62
C ASN A 200 -7.91 5.51 -15.18
N ILE A 201 -8.91 6.16 -14.59
CA ILE A 201 -9.34 5.91 -13.20
C ILE A 201 -10.80 5.49 -13.23
N ILE A 202 -11.04 4.26 -12.78
CA ILE A 202 -12.35 3.66 -12.67
C ILE A 202 -12.65 3.25 -11.23
N THR A 203 -13.92 3.03 -10.96
CA THR A 203 -14.46 2.48 -9.71
C THR A 203 -15.39 1.32 -10.06
N GLY A 204 -15.67 0.44 -9.11
CA GLY A 204 -16.69 -0.59 -9.31
C GLY A 204 -16.36 -1.91 -8.66
N GLY A 205 -17.34 -2.79 -8.52
CA GLY A 205 -17.25 -3.99 -7.69
C GLY A 205 -16.38 -5.15 -8.23
N PRO A 206 -16.67 -6.39 -7.78
CA PRO A 206 -15.91 -7.58 -8.18
C PRO A 206 -15.85 -7.83 -9.70
N VAL A 207 -16.89 -7.45 -10.44
CA VAL A 207 -16.92 -7.57 -11.92
C VAL A 207 -15.83 -6.71 -12.54
N ALA A 208 -15.72 -5.43 -12.14
CA ALA A 208 -14.70 -4.53 -12.67
C ALA A 208 -13.28 -5.05 -12.38
N GLY A 209 -13.05 -5.53 -11.14
CA GLY A 209 -11.77 -6.11 -10.74
C GLY A 209 -11.43 -7.39 -11.52
N ALA A 210 -12.40 -8.28 -11.71
CA ALA A 210 -12.19 -9.52 -12.46
C ALA A 210 -11.89 -9.25 -13.93
N THR A 211 -12.70 -8.42 -14.60
CA THR A 211 -12.49 -8.04 -16.00
C THR A 211 -11.14 -7.36 -16.19
N LEU A 212 -10.75 -6.45 -15.30
CA LEU A 212 -9.47 -5.73 -15.42
C LEU A 212 -8.28 -6.68 -15.27
N THR A 213 -8.34 -7.62 -14.32
CA THR A 213 -7.18 -8.48 -14.00
C THR A 213 -6.97 -9.63 -14.99
N SER A 214 -8.01 -10.04 -15.72
CA SER A 214 -7.91 -11.04 -16.80
C SER A 214 -7.83 -10.45 -18.21
N HIS A 215 -7.88 -9.12 -18.36
CA HIS A 215 -7.91 -8.50 -19.69
C HIS A 215 -6.63 -8.84 -20.50
N PRO A 216 -6.73 -9.29 -21.76
CA PRO A 216 -5.59 -9.81 -22.54
C PRO A 216 -4.49 -8.78 -22.83
N LYS A 217 -4.80 -7.49 -22.72
CA LYS A 217 -3.87 -6.37 -22.95
C LYS A 217 -3.15 -5.88 -21.68
N VAL A 218 -3.54 -6.37 -20.50
CA VAL A 218 -2.85 -6.03 -19.25
C VAL A 218 -1.59 -6.88 -19.13
N ALA A 219 -0.44 -6.22 -18.96
CA ALA A 219 0.87 -6.88 -18.87
C ALA A 219 1.36 -7.04 -17.42
N HIS A 220 0.82 -6.22 -16.51
CA HIS A 220 1.13 -6.26 -15.09
C HIS A 220 -0.09 -5.88 -14.25
N VAL A 221 -0.31 -6.61 -13.15
CA VAL A 221 -1.31 -6.28 -12.12
C VAL A 221 -0.60 -5.90 -10.83
N ALA A 222 -0.70 -4.63 -10.44
CA ALA A 222 -0.21 -4.12 -9.16
C ALA A 222 -1.39 -4.01 -8.18
N PHE A 223 -1.44 -4.90 -7.18
CA PHE A 223 -2.54 -4.98 -6.23
C PHE A 223 -2.08 -4.73 -4.80
N THR A 224 -2.84 -3.91 -4.08
CA THR A 224 -2.72 -3.80 -2.62
C THR A 224 -4.05 -4.18 -1.97
N GLY A 225 -4.03 -5.04 -0.95
CA GLY A 225 -5.24 -5.46 -0.24
C GLY A 225 -5.13 -6.79 0.49
N GLY A 226 -6.25 -7.49 0.67
CA GLY A 226 -6.30 -8.74 1.44
C GLY A 226 -5.75 -9.96 0.68
N PRO A 227 -5.13 -10.94 1.37
CA PRO A 227 -4.62 -12.16 0.74
C PRO A 227 -5.66 -12.99 -0.03
N GLU A 228 -6.91 -13.02 0.43
CA GLU A 228 -7.97 -13.75 -0.29
C GLU A 228 -8.24 -13.15 -1.66
N THR A 229 -8.40 -11.83 -1.75
CA THR A 229 -8.55 -11.12 -3.03
C THR A 229 -7.33 -11.32 -3.92
N ALA A 230 -6.12 -11.28 -3.35
CA ALA A 230 -4.89 -11.53 -4.10
C ALA A 230 -4.86 -12.91 -4.78
N ARG A 231 -5.39 -13.96 -4.12
CA ARG A 231 -5.51 -15.28 -4.74
C ARG A 231 -6.45 -15.28 -5.94
N HIS A 232 -7.53 -14.51 -5.90
CA HIS A 232 -8.40 -14.34 -7.07
C HIS A 232 -7.68 -13.61 -8.20
N ILE A 233 -6.91 -12.57 -7.88
CA ILE A 233 -6.12 -11.81 -8.86
C ILE A 233 -5.08 -12.71 -9.54
N VAL A 234 -4.34 -13.51 -8.77
CA VAL A 234 -3.35 -14.44 -9.33
C VAL A 234 -3.99 -15.49 -10.24
N ARG A 235 -5.19 -15.98 -9.90
CA ARG A 235 -5.94 -16.90 -10.77
C ARG A 235 -6.39 -16.19 -12.06
N ASN A 236 -6.90 -14.97 -11.96
CA ASN A 236 -7.36 -14.20 -13.11
C ASN A 236 -6.20 -13.82 -14.04
N SER A 237 -5.02 -13.48 -13.49
CA SER A 237 -3.84 -13.13 -14.29
C SER A 237 -3.25 -14.33 -15.04
N ALA A 238 -3.71 -15.56 -14.78
CA ALA A 238 -3.33 -16.71 -15.60
C ALA A 238 -3.92 -16.62 -17.02
N GLU A 239 -5.04 -15.91 -17.21
CA GLU A 239 -5.71 -15.74 -18.50
C GLU A 239 -4.90 -14.87 -19.49
N ASN A 240 -4.08 -13.94 -18.97
CA ASN A 240 -3.25 -13.02 -19.76
C ASN A 240 -1.75 -13.16 -19.49
N LEU A 241 -1.35 -14.04 -18.57
CA LEU A 241 0.02 -14.21 -18.08
C LEU A 241 0.65 -12.90 -17.59
N ALA A 242 -0.17 -11.96 -17.10
CA ALA A 242 0.32 -10.72 -16.53
C ALA A 242 1.18 -11.02 -15.29
N SER A 243 2.30 -10.33 -15.19
CA SER A 243 3.09 -10.34 -13.94
C SER A 243 2.32 -9.65 -12.82
N THR A 244 2.61 -9.98 -11.56
CA THR A 244 1.93 -9.40 -10.40
C THR A 244 2.91 -8.77 -9.42
N SER A 245 2.52 -7.64 -8.83
CA SER A 245 3.09 -7.12 -7.58
C SER A 245 1.97 -7.06 -6.54
N LEU A 246 2.20 -7.68 -5.39
CA LEU A 246 1.19 -7.90 -4.36
C LEU A 246 1.69 -7.32 -3.04
N GLU A 247 1.03 -6.27 -2.57
CA GLU A 247 1.23 -5.71 -1.24
C GLU A 247 0.04 -6.08 -0.35
N LEU A 248 0.26 -7.01 0.57
CA LEU A 248 -0.82 -7.60 1.35
C LEU A 248 -0.74 -7.21 2.84
N GLY A 249 -1.69 -7.71 3.61
CA GLY A 249 -1.78 -7.47 5.04
C GLY A 249 -0.57 -7.94 5.85
N GLY A 250 -0.59 -7.62 7.14
CA GLY A 250 0.48 -7.95 8.07
C GLY A 250 -0.02 -8.34 9.45
N LYS A 251 0.85 -9.00 10.21
CA LYS A 251 0.73 -9.14 11.66
C LYS A 251 2.04 -8.73 12.33
N SER A 252 2.42 -7.49 12.03
CA SER A 252 3.75 -6.93 12.24
C SER A 252 4.14 -6.97 13.72
N PRO A 253 5.23 -7.65 14.10
CA PRO A 253 5.71 -7.66 15.47
C PRO A 253 6.31 -6.30 15.84
N PHE A 254 5.97 -5.81 17.02
CA PHE A 254 6.57 -4.67 17.67
C PHE A 254 7.30 -5.19 18.91
N ILE A 255 8.63 -5.29 18.82
CA ILE A 255 9.48 -6.00 19.78
C ILE A 255 10.14 -4.99 20.71
N VAL A 256 9.97 -5.16 22.02
CA VAL A 256 10.51 -4.23 23.03
C VAL A 256 11.35 -4.98 24.06
N PHE A 257 12.64 -4.68 24.12
CA PHE A 257 13.55 -5.16 25.15
C PHE A 257 13.54 -4.26 26.39
N ASP A 258 14.00 -4.79 27.51
CA ASP A 258 14.04 -4.13 28.82
C ASP A 258 14.98 -2.91 28.89
N ASP A 259 15.97 -2.85 27.99
CA ASP A 259 16.86 -1.71 27.83
C ASP A 259 16.34 -0.62 26.88
N ALA A 260 15.13 -0.78 26.34
CA ALA A 260 14.52 0.23 25.50
C ALA A 260 14.21 1.52 26.30
N ASP A 261 14.23 2.66 25.61
CA ASP A 261 13.54 3.84 26.11
C ASP A 261 12.02 3.55 26.10
N ILE A 262 11.49 3.25 27.28
CA ILE A 262 10.11 2.82 27.46
C ILE A 262 9.11 3.89 27.01
N GLU A 263 9.39 5.18 27.25
CA GLU A 263 8.47 6.26 26.89
C GLU A 263 8.38 6.41 25.37
N SER A 264 9.53 6.40 24.69
CA SER A 264 9.58 6.42 23.23
C SER A 264 8.93 5.18 22.61
N ALA A 265 9.18 3.99 23.16
CA ALA A 265 8.59 2.74 22.68
C ALA A 265 7.05 2.71 22.88
N VAL A 266 6.54 3.19 24.02
CA VAL A 266 5.09 3.31 24.26
C VAL A 266 4.45 4.27 23.27
N ASN A 267 5.03 5.47 23.06
CA ASN A 267 4.50 6.44 22.10
C ASN A 267 4.51 5.90 20.66
N ALA A 268 5.59 5.22 20.27
CA ALA A 268 5.70 4.58 18.97
C ALA A 268 4.71 3.41 18.81
N GLN A 269 4.42 2.65 19.87
CA GLN A 269 3.41 1.59 19.83
C GLN A 269 2.00 2.15 19.68
N VAL A 270 1.66 3.23 20.40
CA VAL A 270 0.37 3.95 20.25
C VAL A 270 0.19 4.43 18.81
N SER A 271 1.19 5.14 18.25
CA SER A 271 1.18 5.54 16.84
C SER A 271 1.15 4.32 15.90
N GLY A 272 1.85 3.24 16.26
CA GLY A 272 1.96 2.03 15.47
C GLY A 272 0.63 1.29 15.29
N ILE A 273 -0.29 1.36 16.25
CA ILE A 273 -1.55 0.59 16.22
C ILE A 273 -2.82 1.44 16.22
N PHE A 274 -2.82 2.65 16.76
CA PHE A 274 -4.04 3.45 16.87
C PHE A 274 -4.14 4.58 15.85
N ALA A 275 -3.03 5.10 15.32
CA ALA A 275 -3.08 6.06 14.21
C ALA A 275 -3.66 5.41 12.94
N ALA A 276 -4.39 6.19 12.13
CA ALA A 276 -5.31 5.73 11.08
C ALA A 276 -6.39 4.74 11.57
N THR A 277 -6.75 4.82 12.87
CA THR A 277 -7.67 3.88 13.53
C THR A 277 -7.21 2.42 13.36
N GLY A 278 -5.89 2.19 13.28
CA GLY A 278 -5.29 0.86 13.07
C GLY A 278 -5.54 0.22 11.70
N GLN A 279 -6.10 0.96 10.75
CA GLN A 279 -6.37 0.51 9.38
C GLN A 279 -5.12 0.65 8.49
N SER A 280 -4.04 -0.01 8.90
CA SER A 280 -2.74 0.04 8.22
C SER A 280 -2.16 -1.36 8.10
N CYS A 281 -1.69 -1.72 6.90
CA CYS A 281 -1.04 -3.01 6.65
C CYS A 281 0.22 -3.20 7.51
N VAL A 282 0.94 -2.10 7.79
CA VAL A 282 2.14 -2.09 8.63
C VAL A 282 1.84 -1.86 10.11
N ALA A 283 0.58 -1.89 10.55
CA ALA A 283 0.23 -1.65 11.94
C ALA A 283 0.99 -2.59 12.88
N GLY A 284 1.58 -2.03 13.94
CA GLY A 284 2.29 -2.75 15.00
C GLY A 284 1.32 -3.50 15.91
N SER A 285 0.49 -4.36 15.33
CA SER A 285 -0.68 -4.97 15.95
C SER A 285 -0.35 -6.16 16.85
N ARG A 286 0.93 -6.50 16.98
CA ARG A 286 1.42 -7.56 17.86
C ARG A 286 2.61 -7.06 18.67
N LEU A 287 2.35 -6.61 19.89
CA LEU A 287 3.40 -6.23 20.84
C LEU A 287 4.04 -7.50 21.41
N VAL A 288 5.36 -7.60 21.29
CA VAL A 288 6.20 -8.67 21.82
C VAL A 288 7.15 -7.99 22.81
N VAL A 289 6.80 -7.99 24.10
CA VAL A 289 7.49 -7.18 25.13
C VAL A 289 8.22 -8.07 26.12
N GLN A 290 9.43 -7.68 26.52
CA GLN A 290 10.21 -8.47 27.47
C GLN A 290 9.51 -8.53 28.83
N ALA A 291 9.45 -9.73 29.43
CA ALA A 291 8.65 -10.01 30.61
C ALA A 291 8.94 -9.06 31.79
N SER A 292 10.20 -8.66 31.97
CA SER A 292 10.66 -7.76 33.04
C SER A 292 10.05 -6.34 33.00
N ILE A 293 9.58 -5.88 31.83
CA ILE A 293 8.99 -4.55 31.66
C ILE A 293 7.51 -4.57 31.23
N LYS A 294 6.92 -5.75 31.01
CA LYS A 294 5.57 -5.91 30.45
C LYS A 294 4.50 -5.12 31.20
N ASP A 295 4.42 -5.29 32.51
CA ASP A 295 3.35 -4.68 33.32
C ASP A 295 3.45 -3.15 33.32
N ALA A 296 4.67 -2.61 33.43
CA ALA A 296 4.94 -1.18 33.38
C ALA A 296 4.64 -0.58 31.99
N PHE A 297 4.87 -1.35 30.93
CA PHE A 297 4.57 -0.96 29.55
C PHE A 297 3.06 -0.97 29.28
N LEU A 298 2.37 -2.05 29.69
CA LEU A 298 0.92 -2.21 29.55
C LEU A 298 0.15 -1.14 30.32
N ALA A 299 0.58 -0.78 31.53
CA ALA A 299 -0.06 0.27 32.31
C ALA A 299 -0.04 1.63 31.57
N ARG A 300 1.11 2.01 31.02
CA ARG A 300 1.27 3.26 30.22
C ARG A 300 0.49 3.22 28.91
N LEU A 301 0.49 2.08 28.22
CA LEU A 301 -0.31 1.91 27.01
C LEU A 301 -1.80 2.05 27.30
N LYS A 302 -2.29 1.44 28.38
CA LYS A 302 -3.68 1.52 28.80
C LYS A 302 -4.07 2.98 29.07
N GLU A 303 -3.28 3.70 29.86
CA GLU A 303 -3.52 5.12 30.15
C GLU A 303 -3.64 5.95 28.87
N LYS A 304 -2.70 5.78 27.94
CA LYS A 304 -2.74 6.50 26.65
C LYS A 304 -3.92 6.08 25.79
N ALA A 305 -4.26 4.79 25.75
CA ALA A 305 -5.39 4.26 24.98
C ALA A 305 -6.76 4.73 25.52
N GLU A 306 -6.87 4.97 26.83
CA GLU A 306 -8.09 5.49 27.46
C GLU A 306 -8.22 7.02 27.36
N ALA A 307 -7.10 7.73 27.17
CA ALA A 307 -7.06 9.18 27.03
C ALA A 307 -7.29 9.69 25.59
N VAL A 308 -7.34 8.80 24.59
CA VAL A 308 -7.40 9.17 23.16
C VAL A 308 -8.70 9.89 22.83
N ILE A 309 -8.62 11.00 22.10
CA ILE A 309 -9.80 11.76 21.69
C ILE A 309 -10.46 11.09 20.47
N ILE A 310 -11.60 10.44 20.70
CA ILE A 310 -12.41 9.80 19.65
C ILE A 310 -13.50 10.78 19.20
N GLY A 311 -13.52 11.14 17.92
CA GLY A 311 -14.30 12.28 17.47
C GLY A 311 -14.56 12.33 15.96
N ALA A 312 -15.13 13.45 15.52
CA ALA A 312 -15.41 13.68 14.12
C ALA A 312 -14.09 13.73 13.31
N PRO A 313 -14.00 13.07 12.15
CA PRO A 313 -12.76 13.01 11.39
C PRO A 313 -12.23 14.37 10.92
N ASP A 314 -13.11 15.35 10.72
CA ASP A 314 -12.79 16.71 10.27
C ASP A 314 -12.37 17.66 11.40
N ASP A 315 -12.42 17.21 12.66
CA ASP A 315 -11.90 17.95 13.81
C ASP A 315 -10.41 17.66 14.03
N MET A 316 -9.59 18.72 14.03
CA MET A 316 -8.13 18.64 14.27
C MET A 316 -7.77 18.15 15.68
N ALA A 317 -8.69 18.22 16.65
CA ALA A 317 -8.50 17.68 17.99
C ALA A 317 -8.69 16.16 18.05
N THR A 318 -9.38 15.56 17.07
CA THR A 318 -9.60 14.11 17.01
C THR A 318 -8.28 13.37 16.80
N GLU A 319 -8.10 12.28 17.54
CA GLU A 319 -6.93 11.40 17.48
C GLU A 319 -7.26 10.01 16.94
N VAL A 320 -8.53 9.57 17.07
CA VAL A 320 -9.04 8.34 16.47
C VAL A 320 -10.43 8.60 15.86
N GLY A 321 -10.58 8.29 14.57
CA GLY A 321 -11.84 8.38 13.83
C GLY A 321 -12.61 7.05 13.84
N PRO A 322 -13.72 6.94 13.08
CA PRO A 322 -14.40 5.67 12.86
C PRO A 322 -13.54 4.72 12.00
N LEU A 323 -13.91 3.44 11.99
CA LEU A 323 -13.47 2.53 10.93
C LEU A 323 -14.15 2.91 9.62
N CYS A 324 -13.53 2.62 8.48
CA CYS A 324 -14.06 2.99 7.17
C CYS A 324 -15.36 2.25 6.85
N THR A 325 -15.51 1.01 7.33
CA THR A 325 -16.68 0.17 7.01
C THR A 325 -17.26 -0.50 8.25
N LYS A 326 -18.59 -0.66 8.26
CA LYS A 326 -19.30 -1.46 9.26
C LYS A 326 -18.76 -2.91 9.29
N ARG A 327 -18.49 -3.48 8.12
CA ARG A 327 -17.96 -4.84 7.98
C ARG A 327 -16.64 -5.00 8.75
N GLN A 328 -15.72 -4.04 8.66
CA GLN A 328 -14.44 -4.11 9.36
C GLN A 328 -14.62 -4.06 10.88
N ARG A 329 -15.55 -3.22 11.36
CA ARG A 329 -15.92 -3.15 12.78
C ARG A 329 -16.44 -4.50 13.28
N ASP A 330 -17.36 -5.11 12.53
CA ASP A 330 -17.98 -6.38 12.92
C ASP A 330 -16.96 -7.54 12.89
N VAL A 331 -16.00 -7.53 11.96
CA VAL A 331 -14.85 -8.46 11.95
C VAL A 331 -13.99 -8.31 13.20
N ALA A 332 -13.67 -7.07 13.58
CA ALA A 332 -12.86 -6.79 14.77
C ALA A 332 -13.56 -7.30 16.05
N VAL A 333 -14.86 -7.02 16.20
CA VAL A 333 -15.68 -7.53 17.31
C VAL A 333 -15.61 -9.05 17.40
N GLY A 334 -15.92 -9.76 16.31
CA GLY A 334 -15.94 -11.22 16.33
C GLY A 334 -14.57 -11.84 16.64
N LEU A 335 -13.47 -11.21 16.19
CA LEU A 335 -12.12 -11.69 16.48
C LEU A 335 -11.69 -11.42 17.94
N ILE A 336 -12.13 -10.30 18.53
CA ILE A 336 -11.96 -10.00 19.96
C ILE A 336 -12.72 -11.02 20.81
N GLU A 337 -13.99 -11.27 20.52
CA GLU A 337 -14.84 -12.21 21.27
C GLU A 337 -14.26 -13.63 21.27
N ARG A 338 -13.80 -14.12 20.11
CA ARG A 338 -13.13 -15.43 20.03
C ARG A 338 -11.86 -15.49 20.86
N SER A 339 -11.06 -14.41 20.83
CA SER A 339 -9.81 -14.36 21.59
C SER A 339 -10.05 -14.34 23.09
N ILE A 340 -11.08 -13.62 23.56
CA ILE A 340 -11.51 -13.64 24.97
C ILE A 340 -12.01 -15.04 25.36
N ALA A 341 -12.78 -15.69 24.50
CA ALA A 341 -13.25 -17.07 24.73
C ALA A 341 -12.08 -18.09 24.80
N GLN A 342 -10.97 -17.82 24.12
CA GLN A 342 -9.72 -18.59 24.21
C GLN A 342 -8.90 -18.28 25.48
N GLY A 343 -9.30 -17.28 26.27
CA GLY A 343 -8.65 -16.89 27.52
C GLY A 343 -7.81 -15.61 27.46
N ALA A 344 -7.78 -14.91 26.32
CA ALA A 344 -7.11 -13.60 26.25
C ALA A 344 -7.79 -12.60 27.19
N LYS A 345 -6.98 -11.81 27.91
CA LYS A 345 -7.49 -10.83 28.86
C LYS A 345 -7.71 -9.49 28.17
N LEU A 346 -8.93 -8.97 28.23
CA LEU A 346 -9.24 -7.61 27.80
C LEU A 346 -8.66 -6.60 28.81
N VAL A 347 -7.74 -5.75 28.35
CA VAL A 347 -7.10 -4.72 29.19
C VAL A 347 -7.90 -3.41 29.16
N THR A 348 -8.36 -3.00 27.97
CA THR A 348 -9.24 -1.84 27.75
C THR A 348 -9.95 -1.93 26.39
N GLY A 349 -11.01 -1.14 26.18
CA GLY A 349 -11.79 -1.10 24.93
C GLY A 349 -12.69 -2.31 24.72
N GLY A 350 -12.68 -2.85 23.50
CA GLY A 350 -13.27 -4.15 23.17
C GLY A 350 -14.73 -4.15 22.69
N LYS A 351 -15.41 -2.99 22.66
CA LYS A 351 -16.80 -2.88 22.19
C LYS A 351 -17.00 -1.62 21.34
N PRO A 352 -17.89 -1.65 20.32
CA PRO A 352 -18.25 -0.45 19.56
C PRO A 352 -18.77 0.67 20.46
N ILE A 353 -18.56 1.91 20.06
CA ILE A 353 -19.10 3.08 20.76
C ILE A 353 -20.57 3.24 20.36
N ASP A 354 -21.45 3.41 21.34
CA ASP A 354 -22.89 3.62 21.12
C ASP A 354 -23.16 5.05 20.60
N ARG A 355 -22.94 5.23 19.30
CA ARG A 355 -23.17 6.46 18.54
C ARG A 355 -23.29 6.14 17.04
N ASP A 356 -23.74 7.10 16.26
CA ASP A 356 -23.75 7.01 14.80
C ASP A 356 -22.33 6.82 14.22
N GLY A 357 -22.26 6.20 13.05
CA GLY A 357 -21.00 5.85 12.40
C GLY A 357 -20.37 4.55 12.90
N PHE A 358 -19.15 4.29 12.45
CA PHE A 358 -18.45 3.01 12.68
C PHE A 358 -17.32 3.14 13.71
N PHE A 359 -17.57 3.86 14.80
CA PHE A 359 -16.59 4.10 15.85
C PHE A 359 -16.25 2.84 16.65
N PHE A 360 -14.95 2.63 16.88
CA PHE A 360 -14.41 1.54 17.67
C PHE A 360 -13.24 2.05 18.52
N PRO A 361 -13.24 1.86 19.85
CA PRO A 361 -12.22 2.41 20.71
C PRO A 361 -10.89 1.64 20.59
N PRO A 362 -9.75 2.30 20.87
CA PRO A 362 -8.49 1.62 21.14
C PRO A 362 -8.69 0.43 22.08
N THR A 363 -8.28 -0.75 21.63
CA THR A 363 -8.50 -2.01 22.33
C THR A 363 -7.17 -2.72 22.53
N ILE A 364 -6.95 -3.26 23.73
CA ILE A 364 -5.73 -3.99 24.07
C ILE A 364 -6.12 -5.36 24.65
N LEU A 365 -5.61 -6.43 24.04
CA LEU A 365 -5.74 -7.80 24.51
C LEU A 365 -4.38 -8.30 25.00
N ASP A 366 -4.30 -8.74 26.25
CA ASP A 366 -3.14 -9.49 26.75
C ASP A 366 -3.34 -10.99 26.49
N CYS A 367 -2.48 -11.54 25.64
CA CYS A 367 -2.46 -12.92 25.21
C CYS A 367 -1.21 -13.67 25.73
N SER A 368 -0.54 -13.14 26.76
CA SER A 368 0.67 -13.76 27.33
C SER A 368 0.43 -15.21 27.77
N ASP A 369 -0.75 -15.52 28.30
CA ASP A 369 -1.12 -16.85 28.79
C ASP A 369 -1.83 -17.72 27.72
N VAL A 370 -2.00 -17.19 26.50
CA VAL A 370 -2.73 -17.85 25.39
C VAL A 370 -1.97 -17.64 24.08
N PRO A 371 -0.83 -18.33 23.87
CA PRO A 371 0.06 -18.09 22.73
C PRO A 371 -0.58 -18.38 21.36
N ASP A 372 -1.64 -19.19 21.34
CA ASP A 372 -2.40 -19.56 20.14
C ASP A 372 -3.68 -18.72 19.94
N ALA A 373 -3.84 -17.62 20.69
CA ALA A 373 -5.01 -16.76 20.55
C ALA A 373 -5.18 -16.26 19.10
N ASP A 374 -6.42 -16.28 18.61
CA ASP A 374 -6.77 -15.84 17.25
C ASP A 374 -6.29 -14.40 16.98
N SER A 375 -6.31 -13.54 18.00
CA SER A 375 -5.82 -12.17 17.90
C SER A 375 -4.33 -12.07 17.57
N LEU A 376 -3.49 -13.06 17.92
CA LEU A 376 -2.06 -13.05 17.64
C LEU A 376 -1.73 -13.45 16.20
N THR A 377 -2.62 -14.17 15.51
CA THR A 377 -2.36 -14.75 14.18
C THR A 377 -3.14 -14.07 13.07
N ASN A 378 -4.30 -13.48 13.38
CA ASN A 378 -5.17 -12.84 12.40
C ASN A 378 -5.03 -11.31 12.44
N GLU A 379 -5.12 -10.69 11.27
CA GLU A 379 -5.09 -9.24 11.12
C GLU A 379 -6.47 -8.64 11.46
N PHE A 380 -6.49 -7.67 12.38
CA PHE A 380 -7.72 -6.94 12.74
C PHE A 380 -8.03 -5.81 11.78
N PHE A 381 -7.00 -5.19 11.20
CA PHE A 381 -7.10 -3.97 10.40
C PHE A 381 -8.02 -2.91 11.06
N GLY A 382 -7.75 -2.66 12.34
CA GLY A 382 -8.51 -1.80 13.24
C GLY A 382 -7.69 -1.52 14.52
N PRO A 383 -8.20 -0.71 15.46
CA PRO A 383 -7.41 -0.19 16.58
C PRO A 383 -7.32 -1.22 17.72
N VAL A 384 -6.79 -2.41 17.43
CA VAL A 384 -6.72 -3.56 18.34
C VAL A 384 -5.29 -4.06 18.43
N LEU A 385 -4.69 -3.96 19.61
CA LEU A 385 -3.36 -4.46 19.94
C LEU A 385 -3.44 -5.81 20.63
N SER A 386 -2.72 -6.80 20.10
CA SER A 386 -2.47 -8.07 20.80
C SER A 386 -1.10 -8.03 21.46
N VAL A 387 -1.03 -8.40 22.74
CA VAL A 387 0.20 -8.37 23.53
C VAL A 387 0.62 -9.79 23.89
N THR A 388 1.90 -10.07 23.76
CA THR A 388 2.56 -11.28 24.26
C THR A 388 3.93 -10.91 24.82
N SER A 389 4.58 -11.83 25.54
CA SER A 389 5.86 -11.58 26.18
C SER A 389 6.92 -12.62 25.84
N PHE A 390 8.16 -12.27 26.13
CA PHE A 390 9.31 -13.15 26.00
C PHE A 390 10.30 -12.94 27.15
N GLU A 391 11.13 -13.93 27.43
CA GLU A 391 12.23 -13.87 28.40
C GLU A 391 13.59 -13.69 27.71
N THR A 392 13.77 -14.28 26.53
CA THR A 392 15.07 -14.31 25.84
C THR A 392 15.00 -13.72 24.43
N GLU A 393 16.13 -13.24 23.92
CA GLU A 393 16.26 -12.77 22.53
C GLU A 393 15.85 -13.84 21.50
N ALA A 394 16.19 -15.11 21.76
CA ALA A 394 15.84 -16.23 20.90
C ALA A 394 14.31 -16.45 20.84
N GLU A 395 13.63 -16.32 21.97
CA GLU A 395 12.19 -16.41 22.06
C GLU A 395 11.51 -15.23 21.35
N ALA A 396 12.01 -14.01 21.52
CA ALA A 396 11.51 -12.83 20.80
C ALA A 396 11.55 -13.06 19.28
N ILE A 397 12.64 -13.63 18.75
CA ILE A 397 12.78 -13.98 17.33
C ILE A 397 11.77 -15.06 16.93
N ALA A 398 11.62 -16.11 17.74
CA ALA A 398 10.69 -17.20 17.46
C ALA A 398 9.24 -16.68 17.39
N ILE A 399 8.82 -15.87 18.37
CA ILE A 399 7.51 -15.23 18.39
C ILE A 399 7.35 -14.29 17.19
N ALA A 400 8.30 -13.38 16.96
CA ALA A 400 8.24 -12.41 15.87
C ALA A 400 8.04 -13.08 14.49
N ASN A 401 8.69 -14.22 14.26
CA ASN A 401 8.61 -14.94 13.00
C ASN A 401 7.49 -16.01 12.95
N ASN A 402 6.81 -16.31 14.05
CA ASN A 402 5.70 -17.28 14.09
C ASN A 402 4.39 -16.68 13.56
N THR A 403 4.39 -16.35 12.27
CA THR A 403 3.23 -15.84 11.54
C THR A 403 3.37 -16.18 10.06
N LYS A 404 2.26 -16.19 9.33
CA LYS A 404 2.26 -16.36 7.87
C LYS A 404 2.70 -15.09 7.14
N PHE A 405 2.67 -13.95 7.81
CA PHE A 405 2.97 -12.63 7.28
C PHE A 405 4.45 -12.27 7.43
N GLY A 406 4.89 -11.25 6.71
CA GLY A 406 6.28 -10.78 6.71
C GLY A 406 6.43 -9.37 6.14
N LEU A 407 5.48 -8.47 6.43
CA LEU A 407 5.48 -7.10 5.90
C LEU A 407 6.46 -6.20 6.65
N ALA A 408 6.16 -5.87 7.90
CA ALA A 408 6.93 -4.92 8.68
C ALA A 408 7.21 -5.42 10.11
N SER A 409 8.17 -4.80 10.78
CA SER A 409 8.46 -5.03 12.19
C SER A 409 9.09 -3.80 12.83
N GLY A 410 8.99 -3.73 14.16
CA GLY A 410 9.56 -2.69 14.99
C GLY A 410 10.42 -3.32 16.06
N LEU A 411 11.57 -2.73 16.35
CA LEU A 411 12.52 -3.21 17.34
C LEU A 411 12.98 -2.05 18.23
N PHE A 412 12.77 -2.17 19.53
CA PHE A 412 13.16 -1.18 20.51
C PHE A 412 14.19 -1.77 21.48
N THR A 413 15.41 -1.23 21.45
CA THR A 413 16.54 -1.61 22.30
C THR A 413 17.64 -0.55 22.23
N GLN A 414 18.39 -0.36 23.32
CA GLN A 414 19.60 0.48 23.31
C GLN A 414 20.88 -0.32 22.97
N ASN A 415 20.83 -1.64 23.00
CA ASN A 415 21.95 -2.50 22.64
C ASN A 415 22.11 -2.62 21.12
N LEU A 416 23.12 -1.93 20.56
CA LEU A 416 23.45 -1.96 19.13
C LEU A 416 23.74 -3.38 18.61
N THR A 417 24.45 -4.20 19.38
CA THR A 417 24.80 -5.56 18.95
C THR A 417 23.55 -6.44 18.85
N ARG A 418 22.63 -6.31 19.81
CA ARG A 418 21.31 -6.95 19.75
C ARG A 418 20.52 -6.45 18.56
N ALA A 419 20.49 -5.13 18.33
CA ALA A 419 19.79 -4.56 17.19
C ALA A 419 20.22 -5.19 15.86
N HIS A 420 21.53 -5.30 15.62
CA HIS A 420 22.04 -5.96 14.41
C HIS A 420 21.69 -7.45 14.30
N ARG A 421 21.74 -8.21 15.40
CA ARG A 421 21.32 -9.63 15.39
C ARG A 421 19.83 -9.78 15.09
N MET A 422 19.00 -8.95 15.71
CA MET A 422 17.55 -8.94 15.50
C MET A 422 17.19 -8.52 14.06
N ILE A 423 17.80 -7.47 13.51
CA ILE A 423 17.59 -7.05 12.10
C ILE A 423 17.82 -8.22 11.15
N ARG A 424 18.89 -9.00 11.36
CA ARG A 424 19.22 -10.16 10.52
C ARG A 424 18.24 -11.31 10.69
N ALA A 425 17.68 -11.49 11.89
CA ALA A 425 16.88 -12.64 12.25
C ALA A 425 15.37 -12.45 11.97
N ILE A 426 14.86 -11.22 12.02
CA ILE A 426 13.45 -10.91 11.76
C ILE A 426 13.15 -11.08 10.26
N ARG A 427 12.09 -11.82 9.95
CA ARG A 427 11.62 -12.06 8.58
C ARG A 427 10.51 -11.07 8.22
N ALA A 428 10.90 -9.84 7.92
CA ALA A 428 10.01 -8.78 7.44
C ALA A 428 10.67 -8.00 6.31
N GLY A 429 9.90 -7.38 5.42
CA GLY A 429 10.47 -6.50 4.39
C GLY A 429 10.84 -5.11 4.91
N ILE A 430 10.27 -4.70 6.05
CA ILE A 430 10.65 -3.48 6.77
C ILE A 430 11.00 -3.81 8.22
N VAL A 431 12.12 -3.29 8.71
CA VAL A 431 12.51 -3.35 10.11
C VAL A 431 12.83 -1.95 10.58
N TRP A 432 11.97 -1.36 11.39
CA TRP A 432 12.26 -0.10 12.08
C TRP A 432 12.96 -0.37 13.40
N VAL A 433 14.06 0.35 13.67
CA VAL A 433 14.78 0.25 14.95
C VAL A 433 14.66 1.57 15.68
N ASN A 434 14.14 1.54 16.91
CA ASN A 434 13.86 2.69 17.76
C ASN A 434 12.99 3.77 17.09
N THR A 435 12.15 3.35 16.14
CA THR A 435 11.13 4.16 15.46
C THR A 435 10.05 3.21 14.91
N TYR A 436 8.98 3.76 14.34
CA TYR A 436 7.94 2.96 13.68
C TYR A 436 7.19 3.82 12.67
N ARG A 437 6.67 3.21 11.59
CA ARG A 437 5.86 3.89 10.54
C ARG A 437 6.54 5.06 9.81
N ALA A 438 7.86 5.22 9.92
CA ALA A 438 8.60 6.16 9.09
C ALA A 438 8.62 5.66 7.63
N VAL A 439 8.24 6.52 6.69
CA VAL A 439 8.18 6.22 5.25
C VAL A 439 8.92 7.26 4.43
N SER A 440 9.36 6.87 3.25
CA SER A 440 10.01 7.75 2.27
C SER A 440 9.76 7.23 0.86
N PRO A 441 9.63 8.10 -0.15
CA PRO A 441 9.63 7.71 -1.56
C PRO A 441 10.85 6.89 -1.99
N ILE A 442 11.98 7.08 -1.31
CA ILE A 442 13.27 6.48 -1.65
C ILE A 442 13.37 5.04 -1.11
N ALA A 443 12.73 4.77 0.03
CA ALA A 443 12.82 3.49 0.70
C ALA A 443 11.75 2.52 0.13
N PRO A 444 12.14 1.38 -0.45
CA PRO A 444 11.18 0.39 -0.88
C PRO A 444 10.52 -0.26 0.34
N PHE A 445 9.25 -0.58 0.22
CA PHE A 445 8.52 -1.40 1.18
C PHE A 445 7.86 -2.57 0.46
N GLY A 446 7.68 -3.65 1.19
CA GLY A 446 6.90 -4.78 0.71
C GLY A 446 7.07 -6.06 1.51
N GLY A 447 6.25 -7.05 1.21
CA GLY A 447 6.13 -8.25 2.03
C GLY A 447 7.10 -9.39 1.70
N HIS A 448 7.11 -10.36 2.62
CA HIS A 448 7.48 -11.76 2.37
C HIS A 448 6.29 -12.67 2.76
N GLY A 449 6.30 -13.90 2.25
CA GLY A 449 5.28 -14.90 2.61
C GLY A 449 3.88 -14.44 2.21
N LEU A 450 2.92 -14.50 3.13
CA LEU A 450 1.54 -14.10 2.88
C LEU A 450 1.36 -12.57 2.78
N SER A 451 2.39 -11.78 3.11
CA SER A 451 2.38 -10.32 2.91
C SER A 451 2.65 -9.90 1.46
N GLY A 452 2.89 -10.86 0.57
CA GLY A 452 3.00 -10.64 -0.87
C GLY A 452 4.43 -10.61 -1.40
N HIS A 453 4.59 -10.09 -2.61
CA HIS A 453 5.85 -10.09 -3.38
C HIS A 453 5.93 -8.88 -4.32
N GLY A 454 7.15 -8.52 -4.71
CA GLY A 454 7.44 -7.22 -5.33
C GLY A 454 7.78 -6.17 -4.27
N ARG A 455 8.03 -4.93 -4.70
CA ARG A 455 8.22 -3.80 -3.80
C ARG A 455 7.49 -2.56 -4.32
N GLU A 456 6.95 -1.78 -3.40
CA GLU A 456 6.44 -0.44 -3.64
C GLU A 456 7.44 0.60 -3.10
N GLY A 457 7.52 1.78 -3.73
CA GLY A 457 8.54 2.77 -3.35
C GLY A 457 9.94 2.46 -3.90
N GLY A 458 10.80 3.48 -3.85
CA GLY A 458 12.20 3.39 -4.25
C GLY A 458 12.43 3.09 -5.73
N LEU A 459 13.69 2.85 -6.09
CA LEU A 459 14.05 2.44 -7.45
C LEU A 459 13.48 1.07 -7.81
N GLN A 460 13.36 0.16 -6.83
CA GLN A 460 12.90 -1.20 -7.06
C GLN A 460 11.49 -1.24 -7.69
N ALA A 461 10.56 -0.41 -7.21
CA ALA A 461 9.23 -0.33 -7.78
C ALA A 461 9.24 0.06 -9.27
N ALA A 462 10.06 1.04 -9.65
CA ALA A 462 10.19 1.44 -11.06
C ALA A 462 10.76 0.32 -11.94
N LEU A 463 11.68 -0.49 -11.41
CA LEU A 463 12.24 -1.63 -12.14
C LEU A 463 11.20 -2.74 -12.37
N ASP A 464 10.27 -2.94 -11.44
CA ASP A 464 9.19 -3.94 -11.58
C ASP A 464 8.23 -3.60 -12.74
N TYR A 465 8.15 -2.32 -13.14
CA TYR A 465 7.39 -1.87 -14.33
C TYR A 465 8.17 -1.93 -15.64
N THR A 466 9.33 -2.58 -15.66
CA THR A 466 10.14 -2.73 -16.87
C THR A 466 10.40 -4.19 -17.24
N LYS A 467 10.68 -4.43 -18.52
CA LYS A 467 11.30 -5.65 -19.01
C LYS A 467 12.73 -5.37 -19.44
N ILE A 468 13.60 -6.35 -19.19
CA ILE A 468 14.98 -6.32 -19.67
C ILE A 468 14.98 -6.89 -21.10
N LYS A 469 15.57 -6.14 -22.03
CA LYS A 469 15.89 -6.61 -23.38
C LYS A 469 17.40 -6.69 -23.53
N SER A 470 17.92 -7.90 -23.75
CA SER A 470 19.33 -8.12 -24.07
C SER A 470 19.55 -7.94 -25.56
N VAL A 471 20.46 -7.05 -25.93
CA VAL A 471 20.86 -6.81 -27.31
C VAL A 471 22.26 -7.36 -27.51
N TRP A 472 22.42 -8.19 -28.55
CA TRP A 472 23.71 -8.76 -28.96
C TRP A 472 24.07 -8.18 -30.31
N LEU A 473 25.15 -7.41 -30.35
CA LEU A 473 25.71 -6.86 -31.58
C LEU A 473 27.02 -7.56 -31.88
N ARG A 474 27.08 -8.25 -33.00
CA ARG A 474 28.35 -8.72 -33.53
C ARG A 474 29.13 -7.54 -34.11
N THR A 475 30.40 -7.42 -33.74
CA THR A 475 31.29 -6.32 -34.15
C THR A 475 32.38 -6.74 -35.15
N SER A 476 32.29 -7.95 -35.71
CA SER A 476 33.13 -8.44 -36.80
C SER A 476 32.38 -8.40 -38.14
N ASP A 477 33.09 -8.03 -39.20
CA ASP A 477 32.61 -8.07 -40.60
C ASP A 477 32.87 -9.43 -41.27
N ASP A 478 33.60 -10.35 -40.63
CA ASP A 478 33.89 -11.66 -41.21
C ASP A 478 32.61 -12.45 -41.44
N PRO A 479 32.55 -13.40 -42.39
CA PRO A 479 31.43 -14.31 -42.50
C PRO A 479 31.16 -15.06 -41.19
N ILE A 480 29.88 -15.32 -40.87
CA ILE A 480 29.53 -16.18 -39.75
C ILE A 480 30.14 -17.58 -40.02
N PRO A 481 30.93 -18.13 -39.08
CA PRO A 481 31.58 -19.43 -39.26
C PRO A 481 30.57 -20.58 -39.27
N ASP A 482 31.06 -21.80 -39.50
CA ASP A 482 30.26 -23.02 -39.59
C ASP A 482 29.17 -23.10 -38.48
N PRO A 483 27.87 -23.17 -38.85
CA PRO A 483 26.76 -23.20 -37.89
C PRO A 483 26.73 -24.45 -37.00
N PHE A 484 27.52 -25.49 -37.30
CA PHE A 484 27.62 -26.70 -36.49
C PHE A 484 28.76 -26.64 -35.46
N VAL A 485 29.50 -25.53 -35.39
CA VAL A 485 30.48 -25.26 -34.34
C VAL A 485 29.86 -24.29 -33.34
N MET A 486 29.67 -24.76 -32.10
CA MET A 486 29.12 -23.94 -31.02
C MET A 486 30.06 -22.78 -30.71
N ARG A 487 29.52 -21.55 -30.67
CA ARG A 487 30.28 -20.32 -30.43
C ARG A 487 30.50 -20.02 -28.95
#